data_AF-A0A0J1FLX1-F1
#
_entry.id   AF-A0A0J1FLX1-F1
#
_cell.length_a   1.000
_cell.length_b   1.000
_cell.length_c   1.000
_cell.angle_alpha   90.00
_cell.angle_beta   90.00
_cell.angle_gamma   90.00
#
_symmetry.space_group_name_H-M   'P 1'
#
loop_
_entity.id
_entity.type
_entity.pdbx_description
1 polymer ?
#
loop_
_entity_poly.entity_id
_entity_poly.type
_entity_poly.pdbx_seq_one_letter_code
_entity_poly.pdbx_strand_id
1 'polypeptide(L)'
;MFSIRQERLFSLEEILEMSPKKSYPLIFDTLDITSLLRVVSKRAILGAPTRLNYSAMIYSLFIRVIERIPTIKDLRKRLKN
;
A
#
# COMPACT_ATOMS: atom_id res chain seq x y z
N MET A 1 32.99 -5.68 38.22
CA MET A 1 31.87 -4.83 37.76
C MET A 1 31.76 -5.03 36.26
N PHE A 2 30.89 -5.93 35.81
CA PHE A 2 30.78 -6.29 34.40
C PHE A 2 29.79 -5.36 33.73
N SER A 3 30.28 -4.39 32.95
CA SER A 3 29.42 -3.62 32.04
C SER A 3 29.09 -4.54 30.87
N ILE A 4 27.88 -5.08 30.85
CA ILE A 4 27.37 -5.78 29.67
C ILE A 4 27.22 -4.71 28.58
N ARG A 5 28.18 -4.65 27.66
CA ARG A 5 28.02 -3.89 26.42
C ARG A 5 27.02 -4.67 25.59
N GLN A 6 25.76 -4.26 25.61
CA GLN A 6 24.83 -4.70 24.58
C GLN A 6 25.37 -4.14 23.26
N GLU A 7 25.96 -5.01 22.44
CA GLU A 7 26.09 -4.74 21.02
C GLU A 7 24.67 -4.51 20.52
N ARG A 8 24.35 -3.26 20.16
CA ARG A 8 23.04 -2.95 19.60
C ARG A 8 22.92 -3.76 18.32
N LEU A 9 21.95 -4.69 18.29
CA LEU A 9 21.68 -5.58 17.15
C LEU A 9 21.54 -4.83 15.81
N PHE A 10 21.14 -3.56 15.88
CA PHE A 10 21.07 -2.66 14.73
C PHE A 10 21.47 -1.23 15.14
N SER A 11 22.15 -0.54 14.23
CA SER A 11 22.39 0.90 14.26
C SER A 11 21.11 1.68 14.00
N LEU A 12 21.10 2.98 14.34
CA LEU A 12 19.95 3.84 14.06
C LEU A 12 19.66 3.96 12.55
N GLU A 13 20.70 3.94 11.72
CA GLU A 13 20.58 3.95 10.26
C GLU A 13 19.90 2.67 9.75
N GLU A 14 20.32 1.50 10.20
CA GLU A 14 19.69 0.22 9.82
C GLU A 14 18.20 0.19 10.20
N ILE A 15 17.85 0.73 11.37
CA ILE A 15 16.45 0.83 11.80
C ILE A 15 15.64 1.77 10.89
N LEU A 16 16.23 2.88 10.44
CA LEU A 16 15.58 3.84 9.54
C LEU A 16 15.39 3.27 8.13
N GLU A 17 16.36 2.50 7.64
CA GLU A 17 16.27 1.83 6.33
C GLU A 17 15.27 0.68 6.32
N MET A 18 15.19 -0.09 7.41
CA MET A 18 14.21 -1.15 7.59
C MET A 18 12.82 -0.63 7.97
N SER A 19 12.72 0.63 8.38
CA SER A 19 11.43 1.24 8.69
C SER A 19 10.58 1.20 7.42
N PRO A 20 9.37 0.60 7.46
CA PRO A 20 8.49 0.65 6.31
C PRO A 20 8.33 2.13 5.94
N LYS A 21 8.46 2.48 4.65
CA LYS A 21 8.14 3.83 4.18
C LYS A 21 6.66 4.08 4.45
N LYS A 22 6.33 4.55 5.66
CA LYS A 22 4.99 4.74 6.25
C LYS A 22 4.24 5.91 5.57
N SER A 23 4.49 6.16 4.30
CA SER A 23 3.89 7.28 3.57
C SER A 23 2.50 6.94 3.06
N TYR A 24 2.18 5.65 2.83
CA TYR A 24 0.90 5.27 2.23
C TYR A 24 -0.33 5.59 3.07
N PRO A 25 -0.37 5.30 4.39
CA PRO A 25 -1.52 5.65 5.21
C PRO A 25 -1.79 7.16 5.22
N LEU A 26 -0.73 7.97 5.36
CA LEU A 26 -0.84 9.44 5.33
C LEU A 26 -1.36 9.97 4.00
N ILE A 27 -0.95 9.35 2.88
CA ILE A 27 -1.43 9.73 1.54
C ILE A 27 -2.89 9.33 1.38
N PHE A 28 -3.29 8.13 1.80
CA PHE A 28 -4.64 7.62 1.59
C PHE A 28 -5.67 8.19 2.56
N ASP A 29 -5.29 8.54 3.79
CA ASP A 29 -6.19 9.17 4.76
C ASP A 29 -6.72 10.52 4.27
N THR A 30 -5.93 11.23 3.46
CA THR A 30 -6.33 12.51 2.86
C THR A 30 -7.12 12.37 1.56
N LEU A 31 -7.17 11.17 0.97
CA LEU A 31 -7.64 10.97 -0.40
C LEU A 31 -9.03 10.34 -0.40
N ASP A 32 -10.05 11.17 -0.67
CA ASP A 32 -11.43 10.68 -0.80
C ASP A 32 -11.64 9.96 -2.14
N ILE A 33 -11.62 8.62 -2.11
CA ILE A 33 -11.89 7.76 -3.27
C ILE A 33 -13.38 7.43 -3.45
N THR A 34 -14.28 7.96 -2.63
CA THR A 34 -15.71 7.61 -2.66
C THR A 34 -16.34 7.86 -4.02
N SER A 35 -15.99 8.99 -4.64
CA SER A 35 -16.46 9.35 -5.98
C SER A 35 -15.99 8.35 -7.06
N LEU A 36 -14.72 7.94 -7.00
CA LEU A 36 -14.16 6.93 -7.90
C LEU A 36 -14.81 5.57 -7.70
N LEU A 37 -14.96 5.16 -6.43
CA LEU A 37 -15.63 3.91 -6.07
C LEU A 37 -17.05 3.87 -6.62
N ARG A 38 -17.82 4.94 -6.48
CA ARG A 38 -19.20 5.02 -7.01
C ARG A 38 -19.25 4.84 -8.53
N VAL A 39 -18.25 5.36 -9.26
CA VAL A 39 -18.17 5.24 -10.72
C VAL A 39 -17.85 3.81 -11.15
N VAL A 40 -16.89 3.15 -10.50
CA VAL A 40 -16.45 1.80 -10.88
C VAL A 40 -17.28 0.69 -10.26
N SER A 41 -18.01 1.00 -9.17
CA SER A 41 -18.88 0.05 -8.50
C SER A 41 -20.06 -0.35 -9.39
N LYS A 42 -20.47 -1.61 -9.23
CA LYS A 42 -21.71 -2.11 -9.79
C LYS A 42 -22.88 -1.23 -9.33
N ARG A 43 -23.62 -0.65 -10.29
CA ARG A 43 -24.80 0.19 -10.02
C ARG A 43 -26.03 -0.63 -9.63
N ALA A 44 -26.11 -1.88 -10.10
CA ALA A 44 -27.24 -2.75 -9.84
C ALA A 44 -27.12 -3.42 -8.47
N ILE A 45 -28.17 -3.26 -7.66
CA ILE A 45 -28.32 -3.95 -6.36
C ILE A 45 -28.60 -5.45 -6.58
N LEU A 46 -29.26 -5.79 -7.69
CA LEU A 46 -29.66 -7.16 -8.04
C LEU A 46 -28.60 -7.88 -8.90
N GLY A 47 -28.61 -9.22 -8.84
CA GLY A 47 -27.67 -10.09 -9.56
C GLY A 47 -26.41 -10.45 -8.77
N ALA A 48 -25.49 -11.20 -9.39
CA ALA A 48 -24.33 -11.76 -8.70
C ALA A 48 -23.50 -10.70 -7.95
N PRO A 49 -23.03 -11.02 -6.73
CA PRO A 49 -22.21 -10.10 -5.94
C PRO A 49 -20.88 -9.82 -6.65
N THR A 50 -20.39 -8.59 -6.49
CA THR A 50 -19.09 -8.20 -7.04
C THR A 50 -17.99 -8.98 -6.34
N ARG A 51 -17.21 -9.76 -7.09
CA ARG A 51 -16.07 -10.51 -6.56
C ARG A 51 -14.79 -9.69 -6.40
N LEU A 52 -14.75 -8.49 -6.98
CA LEU A 52 -13.57 -7.63 -7.01
C LEU A 52 -13.61 -6.60 -5.88
N ASN A 53 -12.50 -6.49 -5.16
CA ASN A 53 -12.28 -5.40 -4.21
C ASN A 53 -11.83 -4.14 -4.98
N TYR A 54 -12.78 -3.32 -5.42
CA TYR A 54 -12.51 -2.09 -6.16
C TYR A 54 -11.68 -1.08 -5.38
N SER A 55 -11.82 -1.04 -4.06
CA SER A 55 -11.04 -0.16 -3.18
C SER A 55 -9.56 -0.53 -3.25
N ALA A 56 -9.24 -1.81 -3.01
CA ALA A 56 -7.88 -2.32 -3.15
C ALA A 56 -7.31 -2.12 -4.56
N MET A 57 -8.14 -2.28 -5.59
CA MET A 57 -7.74 -2.00 -6.97
C MET A 57 -7.36 -0.53 -7.18
N ILE A 58 -8.19 0.42 -6.74
CA ILE A 58 -7.91 1.85 -6.85
C ILE A 58 -6.63 2.22 -6.09
N TYR A 59 -6.49 1.75 -4.85
CA TYR A 59 -5.26 1.98 -4.06
C TYR A 59 -4.01 1.42 -4.76
N SER A 60 -4.10 0.23 -5.35
CA SER A 60 -2.98 -0.34 -6.11
C SER A 60 -2.55 0.51 -7.31
N LEU A 61 -3.50 1.20 -7.96
CA LEU A 61 -3.21 2.12 -9.06
C LEU A 61 -2.53 3.41 -8.57
N PHE A 62 -2.92 3.93 -7.40
CA PHE A 62 -2.21 5.07 -6.79
C PHE A 62 -0.77 4.69 -6.41
N ILE A 63 -0.58 3.53 -5.79
CA ILE A 63 0.76 3.01 -5.45
C ILE A 63 1.61 2.92 -6.71
N ARG A 64 1.05 2.42 -7.81
CA ARG A 64 1.75 2.36 -9.11
C ARG A 64 2.27 3.73 -9.56
N VAL A 65 1.46 4.78 -9.42
CA VAL A 65 1.86 6.15 -9.81
C VAL A 65 2.96 6.68 -8.87
N ILE A 66 2.79 6.49 -7.56
CA ILE A 66 3.76 6.95 -6.54
C ILE A 66 5.11 6.25 -6.68
N GLU A 67 5.10 4.92 -6.85
CA GLU A 67 6.31 4.09 -7.03
C GLU A 67 6.84 4.15 -8.48
N ARG A 68 6.19 4.90 -9.39
CA ARG A 68 6.54 5.01 -10.82
C ARG A 68 6.67 3.64 -11.51
N ILE A 69 5.80 2.70 -11.16
CA ILE A 69 5.79 1.37 -11.77
C ILE A 69 5.21 1.47 -13.19
N PRO A 70 5.99 1.12 -14.23
CA PRO A 70 5.62 1.42 -15.60
C PRO A 70 4.44 0.60 -16.10
N THR A 71 4.29 -0.67 -15.67
CA THR A 71 3.25 -1.57 -16.19
C THR A 71 2.41 -2.21 -15.09
N ILE A 72 1.18 -2.62 -15.45
CA ILE A 72 0.29 -3.39 -14.56
C ILE A 72 0.89 -4.78 -14.23
N LYS A 73 1.69 -5.34 -15.14
CA LYS A 73 2.39 -6.61 -14.91
C LYS A 73 3.40 -6.49 -13.77
N ASP A 74 4.16 -5.39 -13.76
CA ASP A 74 5.14 -5.09 -12.73
C ASP A 74 4.46 -4.79 -11.40
N LEU A 75 3.33 -4.06 -11.42
CA LEU A 75 2.49 -3.85 -10.24
C LEU A 75 2.02 -5.19 -9.66
N ARG A 76 1.52 -6.10 -10.49
CA ARG A 76 1.07 -7.43 -10.03
C ARG A 76 2.22 -8.23 -9.43
N LYS A 77 3.43 -8.13 -9.99
CA LYS A 77 4.64 -8.77 -9.45
C LYS A 77 4.98 -8.16 -8.08
N ARG A 78 4.89 -6.85 -7.95
CA ARG A 78 5.13 -6.09 -6.73
C ARG A 78 4.12 -6.40 -5.60
N LEU A 79 2.86 -6.67 -5.94
CA LEU A 79 1.80 -7.00 -4.99
C LEU A 79 1.81 -8.47 -4.52
N LYS A 80 2.46 -9.37 -5.29
CA LYS A 80 2.62 -10.78 -4.92
C LYS A 80 3.80 -11.03 -3.99
N ASN A 81 4.72 -10.07 -3.91
CA ASN A 81 5.93 -10.09 -3.10
C ASN A 81 5.73 -9.24 -1.85
#